data_AF-A0A2G9SEJ4-F1
#
_entry.id   AF-A0A2G9SEJ4-F1
#
_cell.length_a   1.000
_cell.length_b   1.000
_cell.length_c   1.000
_cell.angle_alpha   90.00
_cell.angle_beta   90.00
_cell.angle_gamma   90.00
#
_symmetry.space_group_name_H-M   'P 1'
#
loop_
_entity.id
_entity.type
_entity.pdbx_description
1 polymer ?
#
loop_
_entity_poly.entity_id
_entity_poly.type
_entity_poly.pdbx_seq_one_letter_code
_entity_poly.pdbx_strand_id
1 'polypeptide(L)'
;MAANTSPRPTGSTLLLPVSDLLHMPLEQVNFVACQLFALGVAVWFRTYLSASHAHATVRHAFATIIGVYLAVFCFGWYSLHIFTLVLVCYFIMMNASQERVHRYSFITAMSYLTLCQINRVYIFNYGILTTDFSGPLMIVTQKITTLAFQLHDGMSHNAESLTKQQLQNCVKKRPTLLEYLSYHLNFMSVLAGPCSNFQDYIAFIEGSHIRSKLKEVRLKEKCHVSDPSPNKAVLHNICICVVSLIFFLTISKAFPISRIVDDTFINEYSFLTRLGYLYIAAMANKPKYYFAWTLG
;
A
#
# COMPACT_ATOMS: atom_id res chain seq x y z
N MET A 1 32.78 16.84 -18.73
CA MET A 1 31.75 16.25 -19.60
C MET A 1 30.80 15.45 -18.72
N ALA A 2 29.71 16.07 -18.27
CA ALA A 2 28.65 15.33 -17.58
C ALA A 2 27.96 14.46 -18.63
N ALA A 3 28.05 13.14 -18.49
CA ALA A 3 27.33 12.23 -19.35
C ALA A 3 25.83 12.56 -19.22
N ASN A 4 25.22 12.89 -20.35
CA ASN A 4 23.79 13.11 -20.48
C ASN A 4 23.09 11.75 -20.36
N THR A 5 23.10 11.16 -19.16
CA THR A 5 22.42 9.89 -18.89
C THR A 5 20.95 10.21 -18.68
N SER A 6 20.13 9.93 -19.70
CA SER A 6 18.69 9.82 -19.54
C SER A 6 18.40 8.95 -18.31
N PRO A 7 17.52 9.37 -17.39
CA PRO A 7 17.24 8.62 -16.17
C PRO A 7 16.86 7.19 -16.53
N ARG A 8 17.60 6.22 -15.96
CA ARG A 8 17.38 4.80 -16.25
C ARG A 8 16.12 4.34 -15.52
N PRO A 9 15.15 3.71 -16.19
CA PRO A 9 14.00 3.12 -15.51
C PRO A 9 14.49 2.00 -14.60
N THR A 10 13.98 1.97 -13.37
CA THR A 10 14.36 0.95 -12.38
C THR A 10 13.49 -0.29 -12.47
N GLY A 11 12.19 -0.09 -12.71
CA GLY A 11 11.21 -1.14 -12.95
C GLY A 11 11.23 -1.66 -14.38
N SER A 12 10.20 -2.44 -14.71
CA SER A 12 10.04 -3.06 -16.02
C SER A 12 9.98 -2.03 -17.15
N THR A 13 10.70 -2.28 -18.25
CA THR A 13 10.63 -1.50 -19.49
C THR A 13 9.61 -2.04 -20.48
N LEU A 14 8.86 -3.09 -20.11
CA LEU A 14 7.89 -3.76 -20.99
C LEU A 14 6.81 -2.79 -21.53
N LEU A 15 6.39 -1.83 -20.71
CA LEU A 15 5.32 -0.88 -21.05
C LEU A 15 5.85 0.44 -21.63
N LEU A 16 7.11 0.50 -22.05
CA LEU A 16 7.69 1.68 -22.71
C LEU A 16 6.87 2.15 -23.93
N PRO A 17 6.38 1.27 -24.83
CA PRO A 17 5.55 1.70 -25.96
C PRO A 17 4.25 2.40 -25.53
N VAL A 18 3.68 1.99 -24.39
CA VAL A 18 2.45 2.59 -23.84
C VAL A 18 2.78 3.94 -23.19
N SER A 19 3.91 4.03 -22.50
CA SER A 19 4.43 5.28 -21.92
C SER A 19 4.66 6.34 -22.99
N ASP A 20 5.28 5.96 -24.11
CA ASP A 20 5.54 6.85 -25.25
C ASP A 20 4.22 7.31 -25.91
N LEU A 21 3.26 6.39 -26.08
CA LEU A 21 1.94 6.69 -26.65
C LEU A 21 1.11 7.66 -25.78
N LEU A 22 1.17 7.51 -24.45
CA LEU A 22 0.40 8.32 -23.51
C LEU A 22 1.11 9.61 -23.10
N HIS A 23 2.38 9.79 -23.48
CA HIS A 23 3.25 10.87 -22.99
C HIS A 23 3.27 10.96 -21.45
N MET A 24 3.25 9.80 -20.79
CA MET A 24 3.28 9.69 -19.32
C MET A 24 4.56 8.99 -18.87
N PRO A 25 5.11 9.33 -17.68
CA PRO A 25 6.26 8.62 -17.13
C PRO A 25 6.00 7.11 -17.01
N LEU A 26 6.95 6.29 -17.49
CA LEU A 26 6.84 4.82 -17.51
C LEU A 26 6.45 4.23 -16.16
N GLU A 27 6.94 4.78 -15.06
CA GLU A 27 6.67 4.30 -13.71
C GLU A 27 5.20 4.48 -13.30
N GLN A 28 4.57 5.57 -13.74
CA GLN A 28 3.14 5.78 -13.52
C GLN A 28 2.33 4.76 -14.34
N VAL A 29 2.76 4.48 -15.57
CA VAL A 29 2.13 3.46 -16.42
C VAL A 29 2.26 2.08 -15.79
N ASN A 30 3.46 1.70 -15.33
CA ASN A 30 3.70 0.44 -14.63
C ASN A 30 2.83 0.32 -13.38
N PHE A 31 2.77 1.38 -12.56
CA PHE A 31 1.96 1.40 -11.35
C PHE A 31 0.47 1.17 -11.64
N VAL A 32 -0.09 1.92 -12.60
CA VAL A 32 -1.51 1.78 -12.98
C VAL A 32 -1.79 0.42 -13.59
N ALA A 33 -0.92 -0.07 -14.47
CA ALA A 33 -1.05 -1.40 -15.07
C ALA A 33 -1.05 -2.51 -14.01
N CYS A 34 -0.13 -2.43 -13.03
CA CYS A 34 -0.09 -3.37 -11.92
C CYS A 34 -1.34 -3.32 -11.04
N GLN A 35 -1.90 -2.14 -10.78
CA GLN A 35 -3.14 -2.00 -10.01
C GLN A 35 -4.35 -2.58 -10.74
N LEU A 36 -4.47 -2.35 -12.06
CA LEU A 36 -5.52 -2.96 -12.88
C LEU A 36 -5.36 -4.49 -12.96
N PHE A 37 -4.11 -4.96 -13.09
CA PHE A 37 -3.81 -6.39 -13.03
C PHE A 37 -4.16 -6.98 -11.67
N ALA A 38 -3.82 -6.31 -10.56
CA ALA A 38 -4.17 -6.73 -9.22
C ALA A 38 -5.69 -6.85 -9.03
N LEU A 39 -6.48 -5.93 -9.59
CA LEU A 39 -7.95 -6.01 -9.57
C LEU A 39 -8.45 -7.25 -10.33
N GLY A 40 -7.89 -7.55 -11.50
CA GLY A 40 -8.21 -8.77 -12.25
C GLY A 40 -7.84 -10.05 -11.48
N VAL A 41 -6.65 -10.07 -10.88
CA VAL A 41 -6.19 -11.16 -10.02
C VAL A 41 -7.07 -11.28 -8.76
N ALA A 42 -7.60 -10.19 -8.22
CA ALA A 42 -8.51 -10.24 -7.06
C ALA A 42 -9.83 -10.95 -7.40
N VAL A 43 -10.37 -10.72 -8.59
CA VAL A 43 -11.56 -11.44 -9.08
C VAL A 43 -11.25 -12.94 -9.23
N TRP A 44 -10.10 -13.27 -9.80
CA TRP A 44 -9.64 -14.66 -9.93
C TRP A 44 -9.39 -15.33 -8.57
N PHE A 45 -8.73 -14.63 -7.65
CA PHE A 45 -8.47 -15.09 -6.29
C PHE A 45 -9.77 -15.36 -5.53
N ARG A 46 -10.79 -14.50 -5.69
CA ARG A 46 -12.10 -14.71 -5.06
C ARG A 46 -12.86 -15.90 -5.65
N THR A 47 -12.77 -16.12 -6.96
CA THR A 47 -13.55 -17.16 -7.66
C THR A 47 -12.94 -18.55 -7.53
N TYR A 48 -11.62 -18.68 -7.72
CA TYR A 48 -10.94 -19.98 -7.73
C TYR A 48 -10.21 -20.32 -6.43
N LEU A 49 -9.70 -19.31 -5.71
CA LEU A 49 -9.01 -19.47 -4.42
C LEU A 49 -9.88 -18.99 -3.26
N SER A 50 -11.20 -19.21 -3.34
CA SER A 50 -12.08 -18.93 -2.22
C SER A 50 -11.74 -19.82 -1.01
N ALA A 51 -12.13 -19.37 0.18
CA ALA A 51 -11.87 -20.10 1.43
C ALA A 51 -12.40 -21.55 1.45
N SER A 52 -13.40 -21.84 0.62
CA SER A 52 -13.99 -23.18 0.49
C SER A 52 -13.22 -24.10 -0.44
N HIS A 53 -12.45 -23.57 -1.39
CA HIS A 53 -11.77 -24.36 -2.43
C HIS A 53 -10.27 -24.50 -2.21
N ALA A 54 -9.65 -23.62 -1.42
CA ALA A 54 -8.20 -23.61 -1.23
C ALA A 54 -7.80 -23.51 0.24
N HIS A 55 -6.71 -24.20 0.59
CA HIS A 55 -6.13 -24.13 1.93
C HIS A 55 -5.54 -22.73 2.22
N ALA A 56 -5.60 -22.29 3.48
CA ALA A 56 -5.10 -20.98 3.91
C ALA A 56 -3.64 -20.73 3.48
N THR A 57 -2.77 -21.74 3.60
CA THR A 57 -1.37 -21.69 3.17
C THR A 57 -1.23 -21.31 1.68
N VAL A 58 -2.05 -21.89 0.81
CA VAL A 58 -2.02 -21.61 -0.64
C VAL A 58 -2.47 -20.18 -0.89
N ARG A 59 -3.53 -19.73 -0.20
CA ARG A 59 -4.05 -18.36 -0.32
C ARG A 59 -3.01 -17.32 0.14
N HIS A 60 -2.33 -17.58 1.26
CA HIS A 60 -1.24 -16.73 1.74
C HIS A 60 -0.05 -16.69 0.77
N ALA A 61 0.41 -17.86 0.31
CA ALA A 61 1.53 -17.97 -0.61
C ALA A 61 1.23 -17.27 -1.93
N PHE A 62 0.06 -17.51 -2.51
CA PHE A 62 -0.38 -16.85 -3.74
C PHE A 62 -0.43 -15.33 -3.57
N ALA A 63 -1.05 -14.84 -2.48
CA ALA A 63 -1.15 -13.41 -2.24
C ALA A 63 0.23 -12.73 -2.14
N THR A 64 1.18 -13.41 -1.48
CA THR A 64 2.57 -12.96 -1.30
C THR A 64 3.33 -12.98 -2.62
N ILE A 65 3.28 -14.07 -3.38
CA ILE A 65 4.03 -14.25 -4.63
C ILE A 65 3.64 -13.20 -5.66
N ILE A 66 2.32 -12.98 -5.85
CA ILE A 66 1.85 -11.95 -6.77
C ILE A 66 2.25 -10.55 -6.27
N GLY A 67 2.16 -10.27 -4.97
CA GLY A 67 2.54 -8.95 -4.46
C GLY A 67 4.04 -8.67 -4.58
N VAL A 68 4.90 -9.67 -4.35
CA VAL A 68 6.34 -9.59 -4.61
C VAL A 68 6.60 -9.33 -6.10
N TYR A 69 5.91 -10.05 -6.99
CA TYR A 69 6.02 -9.83 -8.43
C TYR A 69 5.66 -8.39 -8.82
N LEU A 70 4.54 -7.85 -8.31
CA LEU A 70 4.13 -6.48 -8.62
C LEU A 70 5.11 -5.44 -8.08
N ALA A 71 5.65 -5.64 -6.87
CA ALA A 71 6.66 -4.76 -6.31
C ALA A 71 7.95 -4.75 -7.15
N VAL A 72 8.43 -5.93 -7.58
CA VAL A 72 9.61 -6.03 -8.46
C VAL A 72 9.33 -5.45 -9.84
N PHE A 73 8.14 -5.67 -10.40
CA PHE A 73 7.77 -5.13 -11.71
C PHE A 73 7.75 -3.59 -11.70
N CYS A 74 7.18 -2.98 -10.66
CA CYS A 74 7.09 -1.52 -10.54
C CYS A 74 8.42 -0.86 -10.19
N PHE A 75 9.19 -1.45 -9.27
CA PHE A 75 10.33 -0.76 -8.63
C PHE A 75 11.70 -1.41 -8.89
N GLY A 76 11.74 -2.58 -9.54
CA GLY A 76 12.96 -3.34 -9.80
C GLY A 76 13.79 -3.54 -8.53
N TRP A 77 15.09 -3.25 -8.60
CA TRP A 77 16.02 -3.41 -7.47
C TRP A 77 15.65 -2.59 -6.23
N TYR A 78 14.89 -1.49 -6.36
CA TYR A 78 14.44 -0.73 -5.19
C TYR A 78 13.41 -1.47 -4.35
N SER A 79 12.73 -2.49 -4.89
CA SER A 79 11.84 -3.34 -4.10
C SER A 79 12.60 -4.09 -2.99
N LEU A 80 13.92 -4.25 -3.11
CA LEU A 80 14.76 -4.81 -2.05
C LEU A 80 14.65 -4.03 -0.75
N HIS A 81 14.52 -2.69 -0.79
CA HIS A 81 14.34 -1.89 0.43
C HIS A 81 13.08 -2.29 1.19
N ILE A 82 11.99 -2.59 0.47
CA ILE A 82 10.73 -3.05 1.05
C ILE A 82 10.94 -4.43 1.69
N PHE A 83 11.56 -5.35 0.97
CA PHE A 83 11.79 -6.72 1.45
C PHE A 83 12.75 -6.76 2.65
N THR A 84 13.84 -5.99 2.61
CA THR A 84 14.78 -5.85 3.72
C THR A 84 14.07 -5.35 4.96
N LEU A 85 13.26 -4.28 4.86
CA LEU A 85 12.54 -3.75 6.01
C LEU A 85 11.58 -4.79 6.60
N VAL A 86 10.78 -5.47 5.76
CA VAL A 86 9.86 -6.53 6.18
C VAL A 86 10.61 -7.65 6.93
N LEU A 87 11.71 -8.15 6.35
CA LEU A 87 12.46 -9.27 6.94
C LEU A 87 13.18 -8.89 8.24
N VAL A 88 13.80 -7.71 8.30
CA VAL A 88 14.46 -7.20 9.52
C VAL A 88 13.44 -7.03 10.65
N CYS A 89 12.28 -6.43 10.36
CA CYS A 89 11.24 -6.26 11.38
C CYS A 89 10.57 -7.58 11.79
N TYR A 90 10.49 -8.57 10.90
CA TYR A 90 10.09 -9.93 11.29
C TYR A 90 11.08 -10.55 12.28
N PHE A 91 12.38 -10.42 12.00
CA PHE A 91 13.42 -10.92 12.90
C PHE A 91 13.33 -10.24 14.28
N ILE A 92 13.14 -8.92 14.33
CA ILE A 92 12.90 -8.20 15.58
C ILE A 92 11.65 -8.73 16.30
N MET A 93 10.54 -8.92 15.57
CA MET A 93 9.29 -9.43 16.13
C MET A 93 9.44 -10.81 16.76
N MET A 94 10.28 -11.67 16.19
CA MET A 94 10.52 -13.02 16.68
C MET A 94 11.54 -13.11 17.82
N ASN A 95 12.39 -12.11 18.02
CA ASN A 95 13.44 -12.15 19.04
C ASN A 95 13.23 -11.18 20.21
N ALA A 96 12.51 -10.07 20.00
CA ALA A 96 12.25 -9.08 21.04
C ALA A 96 11.31 -9.63 22.13
N SER A 97 11.45 -9.14 23.36
CA SER A 97 10.46 -9.42 24.41
C SER A 97 9.12 -8.73 24.09
N GLN A 98 8.02 -9.29 24.61
CA GLN A 98 6.68 -8.78 24.35
C GLN A 98 6.51 -7.29 24.71
N GLU A 99 7.12 -6.85 25.80
CA GLU A 99 7.10 -5.45 26.26
C GLU A 99 7.87 -4.48 25.36
N ARG A 100 8.85 -4.98 24.58
CA ARG A 100 9.77 -4.14 23.80
C ARG A 100 9.56 -4.23 22.29
N VAL A 101 8.78 -5.20 21.82
CA VAL A 101 8.60 -5.51 20.39
C VAL A 101 8.10 -4.30 19.58
N HIS A 102 7.12 -3.56 20.11
CA HIS A 102 6.56 -2.38 19.45
C HIS A 102 7.60 -1.24 19.32
N ARG A 103 8.41 -1.01 20.37
CA ARG A 103 9.45 0.03 20.36
C ARG A 103 10.55 -0.28 19.36
N TYR A 104 11.10 -1.49 19.39
CA TYR A 104 12.17 -1.89 18.47
C TYR A 104 11.71 -1.91 17.02
N SER A 105 10.49 -2.41 16.76
CA SER A 105 9.91 -2.40 15.41
C SER A 105 9.67 -0.98 14.92
N PHE A 106 9.12 -0.10 15.77
CA PHE A 106 8.88 1.31 15.44
C PHE A 106 10.17 2.07 15.13
N ILE A 107 11.16 2.01 16.03
CA ILE A 107 12.44 2.71 15.85
C ILE A 107 13.12 2.22 14.57
N THR A 108 13.16 0.91 14.35
CA THR A 108 13.80 0.34 13.15
C THR A 108 13.08 0.77 11.87
N ALA A 109 11.76 0.61 11.80
CA ALA A 109 11.00 0.92 10.60
C ALA A 109 10.98 2.42 10.27
N MET A 110 10.79 3.27 11.27
CA MET A 110 10.84 4.73 11.10
C MET A 110 12.25 5.21 10.75
N SER A 111 13.29 4.68 11.39
CA SER A 111 14.68 5.06 11.07
C SER A 111 15.04 4.65 9.65
N TYR A 112 14.69 3.42 9.24
CA TYR A 112 14.96 2.94 7.89
C TYR A 112 14.22 3.76 6.83
N LEU A 113 12.92 4.05 7.04
CA LEU A 113 12.16 4.93 6.16
C LEU A 113 12.78 6.33 6.09
N THR A 114 13.17 6.90 7.23
CA THR A 114 13.80 8.23 7.30
C THR A 114 15.12 8.25 6.52
N LEU A 115 15.98 7.25 6.70
CA LEU A 115 17.22 7.12 5.94
C LEU A 115 16.96 7.00 4.44
N CYS A 116 15.97 6.20 4.03
CA CYS A 116 15.58 6.09 2.63
C CYS A 116 15.07 7.44 2.08
N GLN A 117 14.28 8.20 2.85
CA GLN A 117 13.79 9.52 2.43
C GLN A 117 14.92 10.56 2.36
N ILE A 118 15.84 10.56 3.32
CA ILE A 118 17.04 11.40 3.31
C ILE A 118 17.89 11.07 2.07
N ASN A 119 18.21 9.80 1.87
CA ASN A 119 18.94 9.34 0.69
C ASN A 119 18.19 9.71 -0.59
N ARG A 120 16.85 9.63 -0.61
CA ARG A 120 16.06 10.06 -1.74
C ARG A 120 16.27 11.54 -2.04
N VAL A 121 16.19 12.42 -1.04
CA VAL A 121 16.44 13.86 -1.24
C VAL A 121 17.85 14.12 -1.77
N TYR A 122 18.87 13.45 -1.21
CA TYR A 122 20.26 13.68 -1.61
C TYR A 122 20.64 13.04 -2.95
N ILE A 123 20.08 11.89 -3.31
CA ILE A 123 20.38 11.15 -4.55
C ILE A 123 19.50 11.64 -5.71
N PHE A 124 18.22 11.96 -5.47
CA PHE A 124 17.29 12.35 -6.53
C PHE A 124 17.39 13.84 -6.90
N ASN A 125 17.94 14.71 -6.03
CA ASN A 125 18.35 16.06 -6.44
C ASN A 125 19.46 16.05 -7.52
N TYR A 126 20.14 14.91 -7.75
CA TYR A 126 21.06 14.73 -8.88
C TYR A 126 20.38 14.24 -10.18
N GLY A 127 19.05 14.07 -10.21
CA GLY A 127 18.29 13.81 -11.43
C GLY A 127 18.50 12.42 -12.07
N ILE A 128 19.06 11.45 -11.32
CA ILE A 128 19.49 10.16 -11.90
C ILE A 128 18.33 9.15 -12.04
N LEU A 129 17.30 9.23 -11.19
CA LEU A 129 16.22 8.24 -11.11
C LEU A 129 14.86 8.91 -10.84
N THR A 130 13.77 8.32 -11.36
CA THR A 130 12.39 8.85 -11.21
C THR A 130 11.53 8.07 -10.20
N THR A 131 11.99 6.88 -9.77
CA THR A 131 11.13 5.88 -9.14
C THR A 131 10.82 6.15 -7.68
N ASP A 132 9.54 6.44 -7.38
CA ASP A 132 9.07 6.66 -6.02
C ASP A 132 8.68 5.35 -5.30
N PHE A 133 9.69 4.53 -4.97
CA PHE A 133 9.51 3.33 -4.13
C PHE A 133 9.13 3.67 -2.67
N SER A 134 9.20 4.94 -2.29
CA SER A 134 8.96 5.38 -0.93
C SER A 134 7.49 5.26 -0.50
N GLY A 135 6.54 5.34 -1.44
CA GLY A 135 5.11 5.15 -1.18
C GLY A 135 4.80 3.77 -0.58
N PRO A 136 5.08 2.67 -1.29
CA PRO A 136 4.97 1.32 -0.74
C PRO A 136 5.74 1.11 0.57
N LEU A 137 6.94 1.69 0.67
CA LEU A 137 7.76 1.61 1.89
C LEU A 137 7.06 2.28 3.08
N MET A 138 6.39 3.41 2.87
CA MET A 138 5.57 4.07 3.92
C MET A 138 4.42 3.18 4.38
N ILE A 139 3.69 2.56 3.45
CA ILE A 139 2.57 1.66 3.78
C ILE A 139 3.06 0.44 4.57
N VAL A 140 4.19 -0.14 4.15
CA VAL A 140 4.80 -1.26 4.87
C VAL A 140 5.26 -0.85 6.27
N THR A 141 5.89 0.32 6.43
CA THR A 141 6.25 0.86 7.75
C THR A 141 5.01 1.01 8.65
N GLN A 142 3.91 1.54 8.13
CA GLN A 142 2.65 1.64 8.87
C GLN A 142 2.15 0.26 9.30
N LYS A 143 2.07 -0.71 8.37
CA LYS A 143 1.62 -2.08 8.66
C LYS A 143 2.49 -2.79 9.70
N ILE A 144 3.81 -2.66 9.61
CA ILE A 144 4.78 -3.25 10.55
C ILE A 144 4.56 -2.68 11.95
N THR A 145 4.50 -1.35 12.05
CA THR A 145 4.36 -0.67 13.34
C THR A 145 3.01 -0.95 13.98
N THR A 146 1.92 -0.86 13.21
CA THR A 146 0.57 -1.24 13.66
C THR A 146 0.54 -2.67 14.19
N LEU A 147 1.08 -3.65 13.45
CA LEU A 147 1.12 -5.04 13.90
C LEU A 147 1.95 -5.20 15.18
N ALA A 148 3.09 -4.52 15.29
CA ALA A 148 3.93 -4.60 16.47
C ALA A 148 3.23 -4.05 17.73
N PHE A 149 2.45 -2.98 17.60
CA PHE A 149 1.59 -2.48 18.67
C PHE A 149 0.44 -3.44 18.99
N GLN A 150 -0.24 -3.98 17.97
CA GLN A 150 -1.30 -4.98 18.15
C GLN A 150 -0.80 -6.25 18.87
N LEU A 151 0.42 -6.68 18.57
CA LEU A 151 1.08 -7.81 19.23
C LEU A 151 1.43 -7.49 20.68
N HIS A 152 1.99 -6.32 20.95
CA HIS A 152 2.26 -5.86 22.31
C HIS A 152 0.98 -5.79 23.14
N ASP A 153 -0.09 -5.20 22.60
CA ASP A 153 -1.37 -5.09 23.31
C ASP A 153 -1.98 -6.48 23.58
N GLY A 154 -1.82 -7.44 22.66
CA GLY A 154 -2.37 -8.79 22.81
C GLY A 154 -1.54 -9.72 23.71
N MET A 155 -0.25 -9.46 23.90
CA MET A 155 0.66 -10.32 24.67
C MET A 155 1.07 -9.74 26.03
N SER A 156 1.13 -8.41 26.17
CA SER A 156 1.62 -7.75 27.39
C SER A 156 0.52 -7.24 28.31
N HIS A 157 -0.73 -7.13 27.84
CA HIS A 157 -1.83 -6.55 28.61
C HIS A 157 -2.98 -7.56 28.81
N ASN A 158 -3.66 -7.44 29.94
CA ASN A 158 -4.89 -8.17 30.20
C ASN A 158 -6.04 -7.57 29.39
N ALA A 159 -7.03 -8.39 29.03
CA ALA A 159 -8.17 -7.93 28.22
C ALA A 159 -8.95 -6.77 28.86
N GLU A 160 -8.97 -6.69 30.19
CA GLU A 160 -9.70 -5.69 30.96
C GLU A 160 -9.06 -4.29 30.91
N SER A 161 -7.75 -4.19 30.65
CA SER A 161 -7.04 -2.92 30.56
C SER A 161 -7.03 -2.32 29.15
N LEU A 162 -7.53 -3.07 28.16
CA LEU A 162 -7.56 -2.65 26.77
C LEU A 162 -8.86 -1.92 26.42
N THR A 163 -8.76 -0.88 25.60
CA THR A 163 -9.94 -0.28 24.98
C THR A 163 -10.63 -1.28 24.05
N LYS A 164 -11.92 -1.06 23.76
CA LYS A 164 -12.68 -1.93 22.84
C LYS A 164 -12.00 -2.12 21.49
N GLN A 165 -11.42 -1.05 20.94
CA GLN A 165 -10.73 -1.09 19.65
C GLN A 165 -9.41 -1.88 19.73
N GLN A 166 -8.65 -1.72 20.82
CA GLN A 166 -7.43 -2.51 21.03
C GLN A 166 -7.77 -3.99 21.20
N LEU A 167 -8.81 -4.32 21.97
CA LEU A 167 -9.25 -5.69 22.20
C LEU A 167 -9.66 -6.40 20.90
N GLN A 168 -10.32 -5.69 19.98
CA GLN A 168 -10.70 -6.24 18.67
C GLN A 168 -9.51 -6.53 17.77
N ASN A 169 -8.47 -5.69 17.82
CA ASN A 169 -7.35 -5.74 16.90
C ASN A 169 -6.10 -6.41 17.50
N CYS A 170 -6.14 -6.80 18.77
CA CYS A 170 -4.97 -7.35 19.44
C CYS A 170 -4.55 -8.70 18.85
N VAL A 171 -3.25 -8.93 18.86
CA VAL A 171 -2.65 -10.16 18.32
C VAL A 171 -2.04 -10.92 19.48
N LYS A 172 -2.66 -12.05 19.82
CA LYS A 172 -2.29 -12.86 21.00
C LYS A 172 -1.15 -13.84 20.74
N LYS A 173 -0.84 -14.11 19.47
CA LYS A 173 0.20 -15.05 19.04
C LYS A 173 1.10 -14.41 17.99
N ARG A 174 2.38 -14.75 17.99
CA ARG A 174 3.29 -14.29 16.94
C ARG A 174 2.89 -14.87 15.58
N PRO A 175 2.82 -14.05 14.52
CA PRO A 175 2.58 -14.55 13.18
C PRO A 175 3.69 -15.50 12.72
N THR A 176 3.30 -16.54 12.00
CA THR A 176 4.24 -17.32 11.19
C THR A 176 4.85 -16.45 10.10
N LEU A 177 6.00 -16.86 9.56
CA LEU A 177 6.67 -16.11 8.49
C LEU A 177 5.74 -15.92 7.29
N LEU A 178 4.98 -16.95 6.92
CA LEU A 178 4.06 -16.88 5.79
C LEU A 178 2.91 -15.90 6.04
N GLU A 179 2.26 -15.95 7.22
CA GLU A 179 1.21 -14.98 7.59
C GLU A 179 1.76 -13.54 7.58
N TYR A 180 2.97 -13.35 8.09
CA TYR A 180 3.64 -12.04 8.14
C TYR A 180 3.98 -11.51 6.75
N LEU A 181 4.62 -12.33 5.90
CA LEU A 181 4.95 -11.96 4.52
C LEU A 181 3.69 -11.68 3.71
N SER A 182 2.67 -12.54 3.86
CA SER A 182 1.38 -12.37 3.21
C SER A 182 0.73 -11.06 3.63
N TYR A 183 0.68 -10.75 4.92
CA TYR A 183 0.11 -9.49 5.39
C TYR A 183 0.82 -8.28 4.80
N HIS A 184 2.16 -8.23 4.82
CA HIS A 184 2.90 -7.05 4.35
C HIS A 184 2.97 -6.93 2.83
N LEU A 185 3.16 -8.05 2.13
CA LEU A 185 3.47 -8.14 0.69
C LEU A 185 2.31 -8.73 -0.14
N ASN A 186 1.06 -8.58 0.29
CA ASN A 186 -0.08 -9.02 -0.52
C ASN A 186 -0.28 -8.13 -1.74
N PHE A 187 -0.62 -8.74 -2.88
CA PHE A 187 -0.88 -8.01 -4.13
C PHE A 187 -2.01 -6.97 -4.05
N MET A 188 -2.93 -7.07 -3.09
CA MET A 188 -4.08 -6.16 -2.98
C MET A 188 -3.64 -4.79 -2.43
N SER A 189 -2.67 -4.71 -1.52
CA SER A 189 -2.28 -3.44 -0.88
C SER A 189 -0.78 -3.12 -0.91
N VAL A 190 0.07 -3.93 -1.55
CA VAL A 190 1.53 -3.71 -1.55
C VAL A 190 1.95 -2.43 -2.28
N LEU A 191 1.26 -2.04 -3.36
CA LEU A 191 1.64 -0.87 -4.18
C LEU A 191 1.05 0.43 -3.64
N ALA A 192 -0.27 0.43 -3.48
CA ALA A 192 -1.03 1.42 -2.74
C ALA A 192 -2.30 0.72 -2.31
N GLY A 193 -2.68 0.89 -1.05
CA GLY A 193 -3.89 0.33 -0.50
C GLY A 193 -3.98 0.65 0.98
N PRO A 194 -5.19 0.60 1.55
CA PRO A 194 -5.37 0.93 2.95
C PRO A 194 -4.63 -0.02 3.87
N CYS A 195 -4.12 0.55 4.97
CA CYS A 195 -3.59 -0.24 6.08
C CYS A 195 -4.76 -0.93 6.80
N SER A 196 -5.05 -2.18 6.41
CA SER A 196 -5.96 -3.07 7.16
C SER A 196 -5.27 -3.60 8.41
N ASN A 197 -6.03 -3.88 9.48
CA ASN A 197 -5.47 -4.56 10.65
C ASN A 197 -5.07 -6.00 10.31
N PHE A 198 -4.12 -6.55 11.07
CA PHE A 198 -3.62 -7.90 10.84
C PHE A 198 -4.71 -8.98 11.04
N GLN A 199 -5.52 -8.86 12.09
CA GLN A 199 -6.60 -9.82 12.36
C GLN A 199 -7.63 -9.88 11.23
N ASP A 200 -8.04 -8.70 10.72
CA ASP A 200 -8.98 -8.61 9.60
C ASP A 200 -8.39 -9.26 8.34
N TYR A 201 -7.11 -9.02 8.08
CA TYR A 201 -6.41 -9.63 6.94
C TYR A 201 -6.33 -11.16 7.04
N ILE A 202 -5.91 -11.69 8.20
CA ILE A 202 -5.87 -13.15 8.42
C ILE A 202 -7.27 -13.74 8.28
N ALA A 203 -8.27 -13.11 8.88
CA ALA A 203 -9.65 -13.58 8.80
C ALA A 203 -10.20 -13.58 7.36
N PHE A 204 -9.78 -12.64 6.52
CA PHE A 204 -10.08 -12.62 5.08
C PHE A 204 -9.37 -13.75 4.30
N ILE A 205 -8.08 -13.96 4.52
CA ILE A 205 -7.29 -14.98 3.81
C ILE A 205 -7.59 -16.41 4.29
N GLU A 206 -8.02 -16.59 5.54
CA GLU A 206 -8.45 -17.90 6.05
C GLU A 206 -9.96 -18.13 5.85
N GLY A 207 -10.73 -17.07 5.60
CA GLY A 207 -12.19 -17.14 5.49
C GLY A 207 -12.90 -17.39 6.83
N SER A 208 -12.29 -17.03 7.96
CA SER A 208 -12.86 -17.29 9.28
C SER A 208 -14.14 -16.48 9.55
N HIS A 209 -14.31 -15.29 8.94
CA HIS A 209 -15.57 -14.53 8.96
C HIS A 209 -16.75 -15.26 8.33
N ILE A 210 -16.48 -16.04 7.28
CA ILE A 210 -17.47 -16.89 6.61
C ILE A 210 -17.79 -18.06 7.55
N ARG A 211 -16.77 -18.67 8.16
CA ARG A 211 -16.92 -19.79 9.09
C ARG A 211 -17.70 -19.44 10.37
N SER A 212 -17.50 -18.26 10.95
CA SER A 212 -18.23 -17.82 12.16
C SER A 212 -19.70 -17.57 11.85
N LYS A 213 -20.01 -16.87 10.75
CA LYS A 213 -21.40 -16.68 10.28
C LYS A 213 -22.07 -17.99 9.86
N LEU A 214 -21.34 -18.92 9.22
CA LEU A 214 -21.84 -20.27 8.93
C LEU A 214 -22.11 -21.07 10.20
N LYS A 215 -21.35 -20.85 11.29
CA LYS A 215 -21.56 -21.52 12.57
C LYS A 215 -22.79 -20.96 13.32
N GLU A 216 -23.02 -19.65 13.25
CA GLU A 216 -24.27 -19.03 13.76
C GLU A 216 -25.50 -19.42 12.94
N VAL A 217 -25.39 -19.51 11.61
CA VAL A 217 -26.50 -19.87 10.72
C VAL A 217 -26.77 -21.38 10.70
N ARG A 218 -25.76 -22.25 10.86
CA ARG A 218 -26.00 -23.69 11.10
C ARG A 218 -26.80 -23.95 12.38
N LEU A 219 -26.75 -23.04 13.35
CA LEU A 219 -27.57 -23.07 14.55
C LEU A 219 -29.03 -22.61 14.30
N LYS A 220 -29.33 -22.01 13.14
CA LYS A 220 -30.59 -21.33 12.79
C LYS A 220 -31.19 -21.76 11.43
N GLU A 221 -31.06 -23.03 11.03
CA GLU A 221 -31.56 -23.61 9.77
C GLU A 221 -30.75 -23.34 8.47
N LYS A 222 -30.88 -24.29 7.52
CA LYS A 222 -30.12 -24.50 6.28
C LYS A 222 -30.28 -23.37 5.23
N CYS A 223 -29.88 -22.15 5.54
CA CYS A 223 -29.72 -21.11 4.52
C CYS A 223 -28.26 -21.07 4.05
N HIS A 224 -28.06 -21.27 2.74
CA HIS A 224 -26.77 -21.11 2.07
C HIS A 224 -26.37 -19.63 2.16
N VAL A 225 -25.49 -19.28 3.11
CA VAL A 225 -24.98 -17.91 3.25
C VAL A 225 -24.07 -17.63 2.06
N SER A 226 -24.63 -17.03 1.01
CA SER A 226 -23.83 -16.50 -0.10
C SER A 226 -23.02 -15.31 0.40
N ASP A 227 -21.74 -15.26 0.04
CA ASP A 227 -20.89 -14.11 0.33
C ASP A 227 -21.55 -12.82 -0.19
N PRO A 228 -21.52 -11.71 0.57
CA PRO A 228 -22.05 -10.45 0.09
C PRO A 228 -21.36 -10.07 -1.23
N SER A 229 -22.16 -9.70 -2.23
CA SER A 229 -21.64 -9.33 -3.55
C SER A 229 -20.80 -8.05 -3.43
N PRO A 230 -19.54 -8.06 -3.88
CA PRO A 230 -18.67 -6.89 -3.83
C PRO A 230 -19.01 -5.90 -4.95
N ASN A 231 -19.84 -6.28 -5.92
CA ASN A 231 -19.98 -5.56 -7.18
C ASN A 231 -20.41 -4.10 -7.00
N LYS A 232 -21.29 -3.82 -6.03
CA LYS A 232 -21.71 -2.44 -5.72
C LYS A 232 -20.56 -1.61 -5.16
N ALA A 233 -19.76 -2.19 -4.25
CA ALA A 233 -18.60 -1.51 -3.67
C ALA A 233 -17.51 -1.29 -4.71
N VAL A 234 -17.23 -2.30 -5.55
CA VAL A 234 -16.26 -2.21 -6.64
C VAL A 234 -16.69 -1.15 -7.66
N LEU A 235 -17.96 -1.13 -8.07
CA LEU A 235 -18.48 -0.13 -9.01
C LEU A 235 -18.37 1.29 -8.43
N HIS A 236 -18.71 1.46 -7.16
CA HIS A 236 -18.57 2.73 -6.45
C HIS A 236 -17.10 3.20 -6.40
N ASN A 237 -16.17 2.30 -6.09
CA ASN A 237 -14.74 2.60 -6.05
C ASN A 237 -14.19 2.93 -7.44
N ILE A 238 -14.59 2.20 -8.49
CA ILE A 238 -14.23 2.52 -9.88
C ILE A 238 -14.75 3.92 -10.26
N CYS A 239 -15.97 4.27 -9.87
CA CYS A 239 -16.51 5.62 -10.09
C CYS A 239 -15.64 6.70 -9.42
N ILE A 240 -15.27 6.52 -8.15
CA ILE A 240 -14.36 7.43 -7.44
C ILE A 240 -13.01 7.52 -8.16
N CYS A 241 -12.45 6.41 -8.62
CA CYS A 241 -11.19 6.38 -9.36
C CYS A 241 -11.29 7.19 -10.66
N VAL A 242 -12.34 6.99 -11.46
CA VAL A 242 -12.55 7.71 -12.72
C VAL A 242 -12.70 9.21 -12.46
N VAL A 243 -13.53 9.61 -11.48
CA VAL A 243 -13.74 11.02 -11.13
C VAL A 243 -12.43 11.66 -10.64
N SER A 244 -11.69 10.98 -9.76
CA SER A 244 -10.42 11.47 -9.23
C SER A 244 -9.35 11.61 -10.32
N LEU A 245 -9.31 10.68 -11.28
CA LEU A 245 -8.39 10.73 -12.41
C LEU A 245 -8.74 11.88 -13.36
N ILE A 246 -10.01 12.06 -13.72
CA ILE A 246 -10.45 13.18 -14.58
C ILE A 246 -10.13 14.51 -13.92
N PHE A 247 -10.45 14.67 -12.64
CA PHE A 247 -10.15 15.89 -11.88
C PHE A 247 -8.65 16.15 -11.81
N PHE A 248 -7.83 15.12 -11.57
CA PHE A 248 -6.39 15.25 -11.59
C PHE A 248 -5.89 15.70 -12.97
N LEU A 249 -6.27 15.01 -14.04
CA LEU A 249 -5.78 15.30 -15.40
C LEU A 249 -6.21 16.66 -15.94
N THR A 250 -7.35 17.20 -15.46
CA THR A 250 -7.86 18.52 -15.87
C THR A 250 -7.27 19.65 -15.02
N ILE A 251 -7.37 19.55 -13.69
CA ILE A 251 -7.05 20.67 -12.80
C ILE A 251 -5.55 20.75 -12.52
N SER A 252 -4.81 19.63 -12.50
CA SER A 252 -3.35 19.71 -12.36
C SER A 252 -2.67 20.35 -13.58
N LYS A 253 -3.26 20.22 -14.78
CA LYS A 253 -2.81 20.93 -15.98
C LYS A 253 -3.14 22.42 -15.93
N ALA A 254 -4.31 22.78 -15.38
CA ALA A 254 -4.72 24.18 -15.23
C ALA A 254 -3.91 24.92 -14.13
N PHE A 255 -3.52 24.21 -13.06
CA PHE A 255 -2.77 24.75 -11.92
C PHE A 255 -1.47 23.96 -11.69
N PRO A 256 -0.46 24.12 -12.57
CA PRO A 256 0.81 23.40 -12.44
C PRO A 256 1.55 23.81 -11.16
N ILE A 257 1.89 22.82 -10.34
CA ILE A 257 2.56 23.05 -9.05
C ILE A 257 3.96 23.66 -9.21
N SER A 258 4.60 23.48 -10.36
CA SER A 258 5.90 24.06 -10.69
C SER A 258 5.89 25.59 -10.70
N ARG A 259 4.73 26.23 -10.94
CA ARG A 259 4.61 27.69 -10.93
C ARG A 259 4.85 28.31 -9.55
N ILE A 260 4.74 27.52 -8.47
CA ILE A 260 4.93 28.01 -7.09
C ILE A 260 6.39 28.38 -6.83
N VAL A 261 7.32 27.71 -7.50
CA VAL A 261 8.78 27.91 -7.34
C VAL A 261 9.38 28.77 -8.46
N ASP A 262 8.54 29.30 -9.35
CA ASP A 262 8.98 30.16 -10.45
C ASP A 262 9.32 31.56 -9.92
N ASP A 263 10.54 32.03 -10.19
CA ASP A 263 11.05 33.31 -9.74
C ASP A 263 10.17 34.48 -10.22
N THR A 264 9.61 34.38 -11.42
CA THR A 264 8.68 35.41 -11.93
C THR A 264 7.41 35.47 -11.10
N PHE A 265 6.83 34.30 -10.77
CA PHE A 265 5.64 34.21 -9.95
C PHE A 265 5.87 34.69 -8.50
N ILE A 266 7.05 34.40 -7.95
CA ILE A 266 7.43 34.81 -6.60
C ILE A 266 7.60 36.33 -6.52
N ASN A 267 8.21 36.94 -7.54
CA ASN A 267 8.57 38.37 -7.54
C ASN A 267 7.42 39.28 -7.97
N GLU A 268 6.54 38.84 -8.88
CA GLU A 268 5.49 39.69 -9.47
C GLU A 268 4.17 39.69 -8.68
N TYR A 269 3.87 38.62 -7.93
CA TYR A 269 2.57 38.45 -7.29
C TYR A 269 2.58 38.69 -5.77
N SER A 270 1.48 39.27 -5.28
CA SER A 270 1.28 39.51 -3.84
C SER A 270 1.33 38.21 -3.02
N PHE A 271 1.67 38.31 -1.73
CA PHE A 271 1.67 37.15 -0.83
C PHE A 271 0.33 36.40 -0.83
N LEU A 272 -0.80 37.10 -0.82
CA LEU A 272 -2.12 36.48 -0.75
C LEU A 272 -2.46 35.70 -2.03
N THR A 273 -2.08 36.24 -3.20
CA THR A 273 -2.25 35.54 -4.48
C THR A 273 -1.41 34.27 -4.53
N ARG A 274 -0.15 34.34 -4.05
CA ARG A 274 0.74 33.17 -3.97
C ARG A 274 0.20 32.11 -3.02
N LEU A 275 -0.32 32.52 -1.86
CA LEU A 275 -0.94 31.61 -0.90
C LEU A 275 -2.20 30.94 -1.46
N GLY A 276 -3.07 31.69 -2.14
CA GLY A 276 -4.27 31.16 -2.80
C GLY A 276 -3.93 30.17 -3.90
N TYR A 277 -2.94 30.50 -4.75
CA TYR A 277 -2.47 29.60 -5.79
C TYR A 277 -1.84 28.32 -5.22
N LEU A 278 -0.99 28.45 -4.19
CA LEU A 278 -0.42 27.31 -3.47
C LEU A 278 -1.52 26.36 -2.96
N TYR A 279 -2.56 26.91 -2.34
CA TYR A 279 -3.68 26.11 -1.85
C TYR A 279 -4.37 25.36 -2.99
N ILE A 280 -4.73 26.05 -4.07
CA ILE A 280 -5.43 25.44 -5.22
C ILE A 280 -4.55 24.38 -5.88
N ALA A 281 -3.28 24.69 -6.17
CA ALA A 281 -2.34 23.77 -6.81
C ALA A 281 -2.04 22.54 -5.93
N ALA A 282 -1.98 22.71 -4.60
CA ALA A 282 -1.85 21.60 -3.67
C ALA A 282 -3.10 20.72 -3.68
N MET A 283 -4.30 21.31 -3.65
CA MET A 283 -5.57 20.55 -3.76
C MET A 283 -5.69 19.84 -5.11
N ALA A 284 -5.29 20.46 -6.20
CA ALA A 284 -5.29 19.88 -7.55
C ALA A 284 -4.43 18.61 -7.67
N ASN A 285 -3.41 18.47 -6.81
CA ASN A 285 -2.52 17.32 -6.79
C ASN A 285 -3.01 16.18 -5.90
N LYS A 286 -3.96 16.39 -5.00
CA LYS A 286 -4.47 15.35 -4.10
C LYS A 286 -5.18 14.18 -4.81
N PRO A 287 -5.99 14.42 -5.86
CA PRO A 287 -6.81 13.37 -6.46
C PRO A 287 -6.03 12.19 -7.05
N LYS A 288 -4.76 12.36 -7.45
CA LYS A 288 -3.91 11.23 -7.85
C LYS A 288 -3.71 10.20 -6.72
N TYR A 289 -3.65 10.66 -5.47
CA TYR A 289 -3.54 9.78 -4.31
C TYR A 289 -4.86 9.09 -3.98
N TYR A 290 -6.01 9.78 -4.13
CA TYR A 290 -7.32 9.16 -3.97
C TYR A 290 -7.55 8.07 -5.02
N PHE A 291 -7.19 8.35 -6.28
CA PHE A 291 -7.21 7.33 -7.33
C PHE A 291 -6.35 6.11 -6.98
N ALA A 292 -5.08 6.31 -6.62
CA ALA A 292 -4.17 5.21 -6.28
C ALA A 292 -4.64 4.40 -5.06
N TRP A 293 -5.18 5.09 -4.05
CA TRP A 293 -5.64 4.48 -2.79
C TRP A 293 -6.97 3.76 -2.92
N THR A 294 -7.89 4.26 -3.74
CA THR A 294 -9.21 3.62 -3.93
C THR A 294 -9.14 2.44 -4.90
N LEU A 295 -8.14 2.43 -5.79
CA LEU A 295 -7.95 1.35 -6.76
C LEU A 295 -7.34 0.08 -6.15
N GLY A 296 -6.45 0.23 -5.16
CA GLY A 296 -5.89 -0.90 -4.41
C GLY A 296 -6.69 -1.25 -3.16
#